data_AF-A0A9P4X8I8-F1
#
_entry.id   AF-A0A9P4X8I8-F1
#
_cell.length_a   1.000
_cell.length_b   1.000
_cell.length_c   1.000
_cell.angle_alpha   90.00
_cell.angle_beta   90.00
_cell.angle_gamma   90.00
#
_symmetry.space_group_name_H-M   'P 1'
#
loop_
_entity.id
_entity.type
_entity.pdbx_description
1 polymer ?
#
loop_
_entity_poly.entity_id
_entity_poly.type
_entity_poly.pdbx_seq_one_letter_code
_entity_poly.pdbx_strand_id
1 'polypeptide(L)'
;MGASSHVRFAFAALLASLMTAMGAKSISPTLPATLEVDLLFPRNETYAPSWLMPVVFAVQNSSLAVPLGVSIQWRMWEGNNTGSPGSIGLGGFDVAGDVTTARSTPKNPYLISDAVNTISYPDGVWTLAWYVQYNGCNGLTPQPTHSENFTTVFTVSKSGKAIDLEAATSSDVCGTAQAQAFNITSPGECDDFGPSPTTNPCAATIDSAAASSLSAWARDTGAICSSYSSNLTCLDPRPPPGQPSAADPRVAAASTLLTLLAALGALIHLA
;
A
#
# COMPACT_ATOMS: atom_id res chain seq x y z
N MET A 1 -30.34 46.08 -21.09
CA MET A 1 -29.25 46.14 -22.08
C MET A 1 -27.95 46.31 -21.30
N GLY A 2 -26.99 45.41 -21.22
CA GLY A 2 -26.86 44.02 -21.67
C GLY A 2 -25.59 43.51 -21.00
N ALA A 3 -25.72 42.55 -20.09
CA ALA A 3 -24.67 41.90 -19.30
C ALA A 3 -23.78 40.99 -20.17
N SER A 4 -23.22 41.54 -21.26
CA SER A 4 -22.58 40.76 -22.34
C SER A 4 -21.05 40.88 -22.38
N SER A 5 -20.43 41.68 -21.51
CA SER A 5 -18.97 41.93 -21.58
C SER A 5 -18.15 41.04 -20.64
N HIS A 6 -18.63 40.74 -19.43
CA HIS A 6 -17.86 40.01 -18.43
C HIS A 6 -17.83 38.48 -18.65
N VAL A 7 -18.84 37.92 -19.31
CA VAL A 7 -18.90 36.48 -19.62
C VAL A 7 -17.89 36.09 -20.71
N ARG A 8 -17.51 37.01 -21.59
CA ARG A 8 -16.56 36.73 -22.69
C ARG A 8 -15.10 36.76 -22.26
N PHE A 9 -14.75 37.40 -21.15
CA PHE A 9 -13.39 37.37 -20.60
C PHE A 9 -13.13 36.13 -19.71
N ALA A 10 -14.17 35.54 -19.11
CA ALA A 10 -14.04 34.32 -18.32
C ALA A 10 -13.82 33.07 -19.19
N PHE A 11 -14.31 33.07 -20.43
CA PHE A 11 -14.15 31.92 -21.35
C PHE A 11 -12.81 31.88 -22.09
N ALA A 12 -12.12 33.01 -22.24
CA ALA A 12 -10.78 33.05 -22.87
C ALA A 12 -9.66 32.60 -21.92
N ALA A 13 -9.83 32.77 -20.60
CA ALA A 13 -8.87 32.30 -19.59
C ALA A 13 -8.97 30.79 -19.32
N LEU A 14 -10.09 30.14 -19.66
CA LEU A 14 -10.31 28.71 -19.38
C LEU A 14 -9.72 27.77 -20.44
N LEU A 15 -9.32 28.28 -21.62
CA LEU A 15 -8.77 27.47 -22.73
C LEU A 15 -7.26 27.61 -22.91
N ALA A 16 -6.58 28.46 -22.13
CA ALA A 16 -5.12 28.62 -22.17
C ALA A 16 -4.37 27.72 -21.17
N SER A 17 -5.09 26.90 -20.38
CA SER A 17 -4.48 26.01 -19.36
C SER A 17 -4.28 24.57 -19.84
N LEU A 18 -4.61 24.27 -21.10
CA LEU A 18 -4.51 22.91 -21.62
C LEU A 18 -3.28 22.78 -22.53
N MET A 19 -2.44 21.80 -22.20
CA MET A 19 -1.24 21.35 -22.92
C MET A 19 0.10 22.01 -22.51
N THR A 20 0.44 21.94 -21.22
CA THR A 20 1.82 21.53 -20.89
C THR A 20 1.82 20.03 -20.67
N ALA A 21 1.90 19.27 -21.76
CA ALA A 21 2.43 17.91 -21.68
C ALA A 21 3.91 18.06 -21.30
N MET A 22 4.21 18.18 -20.01
CA MET A 22 5.55 17.91 -19.53
C MET A 22 5.77 16.43 -19.82
N GLY A 23 6.52 16.14 -20.89
CA GLY A 23 7.06 14.81 -21.10
C GLY A 23 7.71 14.39 -19.79
N ALA A 24 7.23 13.30 -19.19
CA ALA A 24 7.79 12.75 -17.99
C ALA A 24 9.28 12.52 -18.27
N LYS A 25 10.13 13.40 -17.76
CA LYS A 25 11.57 13.18 -17.79
C LYS A 25 11.74 11.90 -16.99
N SER A 26 12.22 10.84 -17.63
CA SER A 26 12.73 9.65 -16.95
C SER A 26 13.88 10.12 -16.07
N ILE A 27 13.56 10.45 -14.81
CA ILE A 27 14.56 10.77 -13.82
C ILE A 27 15.20 9.44 -13.48
N SER A 28 16.31 9.14 -14.14
CA SER A 28 17.21 8.08 -13.66
C SER A 28 17.65 8.48 -12.25
N PRO A 29 17.51 7.60 -11.26
CA PRO A 29 17.87 7.91 -9.89
C PRO A 29 19.37 8.28 -9.81
N THR A 30 19.69 9.31 -9.03
CA THR A 30 21.08 9.62 -8.69
C THR A 30 21.61 8.55 -7.75
N LEU A 31 22.67 7.86 -8.14
CA LEU A 31 23.29 6.79 -7.34
C LEU A 31 24.53 7.30 -6.58
N PRO A 32 24.90 6.69 -5.44
CA PRO A 32 24.22 5.57 -4.79
C PRO A 32 22.88 5.97 -4.17
N ALA A 33 21.91 5.05 -4.16
CA ALA A 33 20.60 5.27 -3.58
C ALA A 33 20.06 4.01 -2.90
N THR A 34 19.27 4.21 -1.85
CA THR A 34 18.69 3.11 -1.06
C THR A 34 17.28 2.79 -1.55
N LEU A 35 17.04 1.55 -1.96
CA LEU A 35 15.69 0.99 -2.05
C LEU A 35 15.37 0.37 -0.68
N GLU A 36 14.22 0.70 -0.09
CA GLU A 36 13.80 0.09 1.18
C GLU A 36 12.37 -0.43 1.08
N VAL A 37 12.13 -1.60 1.67
CA VAL A 37 10.84 -2.27 1.76
C VAL A 37 10.49 -2.49 3.22
N ASP A 38 9.38 -1.94 3.66
CA ASP A 38 8.89 -2.02 5.03
C ASP A 38 7.56 -2.79 5.09
N LEU A 39 7.44 -3.77 5.99
CA LEU A 39 6.13 -4.30 6.38
C LEU A 39 5.49 -3.36 7.40
N LEU A 40 4.53 -2.56 6.96
CA LEU A 40 3.82 -1.60 7.80
C LEU A 40 2.72 -2.27 8.63
N PHE A 41 2.06 -3.29 8.06
CA PHE A 41 0.99 -4.02 8.72
C PHE A 41 0.85 -5.44 8.11
N PRO A 42 0.54 -6.49 8.90
CA PRO A 42 0.36 -6.50 10.35
C PRO A 42 1.67 -6.39 11.14
N ARG A 43 1.55 -6.05 12.42
CA ARG A 43 2.64 -6.03 13.40
C ARG A 43 2.44 -7.15 14.41
N ASN A 44 3.45 -7.42 15.22
CA ASN A 44 3.39 -8.43 16.29
C ASN A 44 2.50 -7.95 17.45
N GLU A 45 1.19 -7.96 17.20
CA GLU A 45 0.14 -7.47 18.08
C GLU A 45 -1.10 -8.37 18.00
N THR A 46 -2.16 -8.02 18.73
CA THR A 46 -3.43 -8.75 18.72
C THR A 46 -4.54 -7.91 18.09
N TYR A 47 -5.08 -8.35 16.95
CA TYR A 47 -6.12 -7.66 16.21
C TYR A 47 -7.49 -8.33 16.36
N ALA A 48 -8.55 -7.54 16.27
CA ALA A 48 -9.90 -8.07 16.12
C ALA A 48 -10.05 -8.80 14.77
N PRO A 49 -10.89 -9.84 14.68
CA PRO A 49 -11.14 -10.53 13.41
C PRO A 49 -11.72 -9.56 12.39
N SER A 50 -11.20 -9.61 11.16
CA SER A 50 -11.59 -8.72 10.07
C SER A 50 -11.72 -9.51 8.77
N TRP A 51 -12.76 -9.20 7.99
CA TRP A 51 -12.95 -9.78 6.66
C TRP A 51 -12.06 -9.12 5.61
N LEU A 52 -11.52 -7.94 5.88
CA LEU A 52 -10.54 -7.22 5.06
C LEU A 52 -9.37 -6.77 5.96
N MET A 53 -8.73 -7.71 6.64
CA MET A 53 -7.48 -7.39 7.33
C MET A 53 -6.44 -7.03 6.27
N PRO A 54 -5.80 -5.86 6.32
CA PRO A 54 -4.85 -5.49 5.29
C PRO A 54 -3.51 -6.23 5.51
N VAL A 55 -2.73 -6.35 4.45
CA VAL A 55 -1.29 -6.61 4.48
C VAL A 55 -0.68 -5.46 3.70
N VAL A 56 0.11 -4.61 4.34
CA VAL A 56 0.58 -3.34 3.76
C VAL A 56 2.10 -3.27 3.79
N PHE A 57 2.68 -3.04 2.62
CA PHE A 57 4.09 -2.73 2.47
C PHE A 57 4.28 -1.29 2.01
N ALA A 58 5.37 -0.67 2.45
CA ALA A 58 5.91 0.55 1.85
C ALA A 58 7.18 0.24 1.08
N VAL A 59 7.31 0.81 -0.11
CA VAL A 59 8.52 0.76 -0.93
C VAL A 59 9.07 2.16 -1.07
N GLN A 60 10.13 2.47 -0.34
CA GLN A 60 10.83 3.74 -0.41
C GLN A 60 11.79 3.75 -1.61
N ASN A 61 11.81 4.85 -2.36
CA ASN A 61 12.54 5.01 -3.62
C ASN A 61 12.20 3.91 -4.66
N SER A 62 10.90 3.65 -4.82
CA SER A 62 10.36 2.55 -5.65
C SER A 62 10.81 2.54 -7.12
N SER A 63 11.27 3.66 -7.69
CA SER A 63 11.88 3.68 -9.04
C SER A 63 13.10 2.77 -9.17
N LEU A 64 13.80 2.50 -8.05
CA LEU A 64 14.93 1.57 -7.98
C LEU A 64 14.51 0.09 -8.05
N ALA A 65 13.22 -0.23 -7.89
CA ALA A 65 12.71 -1.59 -8.02
C ALA A 65 12.81 -2.12 -9.46
N VAL A 66 12.69 -1.23 -10.46
CA VAL A 66 12.66 -1.57 -11.89
C VAL A 66 13.95 -2.26 -12.36
N PRO A 67 15.16 -1.68 -12.18
CA PRO A 67 16.38 -2.32 -12.64
C PRO A 67 16.66 -3.66 -11.96
N LEU A 68 16.18 -3.87 -10.73
CA LEU A 68 16.35 -5.11 -9.97
C LEU A 68 15.25 -6.15 -10.23
N GLY A 69 14.17 -5.78 -10.93
CA GLY A 69 13.00 -6.63 -11.11
C GLY A 69 12.37 -7.04 -9.78
N VAL A 70 12.26 -6.11 -8.82
CA VAL A 70 11.79 -6.43 -7.46
C VAL A 70 10.32 -6.86 -7.47
N SER A 71 10.05 -7.93 -6.75
CA SER A 71 8.71 -8.34 -6.35
C SER A 71 8.66 -8.63 -4.86
N ILE A 72 7.47 -8.52 -4.28
CA ILE A 72 7.21 -8.95 -2.90
C ILE A 72 6.27 -10.14 -2.97
N GLN A 73 6.65 -11.24 -2.35
CA GLN A 73 5.79 -12.42 -2.21
C GLN A 73 5.44 -12.59 -0.74
N TRP A 74 4.27 -13.14 -0.45
CA TRP A 74 3.91 -13.47 0.91
C TRP A 74 2.95 -14.66 0.98
N ARG A 75 2.94 -15.29 2.14
CA ARG A 75 2.00 -16.35 2.52
C ARG A 75 1.58 -16.12 3.95
N MET A 76 0.34 -16.44 4.27
CA MET A 76 -0.15 -16.28 5.62
C MET A 76 -0.90 -17.52 6.08
N TRP A 77 -0.69 -17.96 7.31
CA TRP A 77 -1.39 -19.13 7.84
C TRP A 77 -1.68 -19.00 9.32
N GLU A 78 -2.71 -19.71 9.74
CA GLU A 78 -3.06 -19.87 11.14
C GLU A 78 -2.15 -20.93 11.78
N GLY A 79 -1.65 -20.62 12.97
CA GLY A 79 -0.72 -21.40 13.77
C GLY A 79 0.68 -21.51 13.16
N ASN A 80 1.27 -22.69 13.31
CA ASN A 80 2.58 -23.06 12.79
C ASN A 80 2.49 -24.04 11.60
N ASN A 81 1.29 -24.27 11.07
CA ASN A 81 1.03 -25.25 10.03
C ASN A 81 0.45 -24.58 8.78
N THR A 82 1.22 -24.59 7.68
CA THR A 82 0.82 -24.04 6.38
C THR A 82 -0.29 -24.84 5.69
N GLY A 83 -0.68 -25.99 6.24
CA GLY A 83 -1.83 -26.77 5.82
C GLY A 83 -3.07 -26.56 6.70
N SER A 84 -3.07 -25.57 7.60
CA SER A 84 -4.25 -25.27 8.42
C SER A 84 -5.40 -24.82 7.51
N PRO A 85 -6.67 -25.14 7.85
CA PRO A 85 -7.82 -24.65 7.10
C PRO A 85 -7.92 -23.12 6.99
N GLY A 86 -7.21 -22.38 7.85
CA GLY A 86 -7.06 -20.92 7.81
C GLY A 86 -5.85 -20.43 7.02
N SER A 87 -5.13 -21.31 6.33
CA SER A 87 -4.02 -20.92 5.47
C SER A 87 -4.51 -20.12 4.27
N ILE A 88 -4.04 -18.88 4.19
CA ILE A 88 -4.27 -17.94 3.10
C ILE A 88 -3.04 -18.02 2.20
N GLY A 89 -3.21 -18.70 1.06
CA GLY A 89 -2.17 -19.24 0.18
C GLY A 89 -1.00 -18.29 -0.17
N LEU A 90 -0.88 -17.93 -1.45
CA LEU A 90 0.19 -17.08 -1.98
C LEU A 90 -0.42 -15.75 -2.42
N GLY A 91 0.11 -14.65 -1.91
CA GLY A 91 -0.11 -13.31 -2.44
C GLY A 91 1.21 -12.66 -2.81
N GLY A 92 1.17 -11.60 -3.60
CA GLY A 92 2.38 -10.90 -4.00
C GLY A 92 2.14 -9.71 -4.92
N PHE A 93 3.21 -8.94 -5.14
CA PHE A 93 3.22 -7.69 -5.88
C PHE A 93 4.42 -7.67 -6.82
N ASP A 94 4.18 -7.41 -8.12
CA ASP A 94 5.23 -7.10 -9.09
C ASP A 94 5.57 -5.61 -8.98
N VAL A 95 6.38 -5.26 -7.98
CA VAL A 95 6.71 -3.86 -7.68
C VAL A 95 7.37 -3.17 -8.88
N ALA A 96 8.29 -3.85 -9.55
CA ALA A 96 8.94 -3.34 -10.75
C ALA A 96 7.93 -3.07 -11.88
N GLY A 97 7.02 -4.01 -12.15
CA GLY A 97 5.96 -3.86 -13.15
C GLY A 97 4.98 -2.73 -12.80
N ASP A 98 4.54 -2.66 -11.55
CA ASP A 98 3.62 -1.63 -11.04
C ASP A 98 4.22 -0.22 -11.17
N VAL A 99 5.49 -0.06 -10.78
CA VAL A 99 6.22 1.21 -10.92
C VAL A 99 6.42 1.59 -12.39
N THR A 100 6.72 0.62 -13.26
CA THR A 100 6.94 0.86 -14.70
C THR A 100 5.66 1.31 -15.40
N THR A 101 4.51 0.75 -15.01
CA THR A 101 3.21 1.02 -15.66
C THR A 101 2.41 2.14 -14.99
N ALA A 102 2.92 2.72 -13.91
CA ALA A 102 2.28 3.82 -13.20
C ALA A 102 2.07 5.03 -14.13
N ARG A 103 0.81 5.48 -14.25
CA ARG A 103 0.43 6.65 -15.07
C ARG A 103 1.02 7.98 -14.57
N SER A 104 1.40 8.01 -13.31
CA SER A 104 2.02 9.15 -12.62
C SER A 104 3.22 8.64 -11.84
N THR A 105 4.22 9.50 -11.62
CA THR A 105 5.34 9.18 -10.73
C THR A 105 4.80 8.60 -9.42
N PRO A 106 5.20 7.39 -9.03
CA PRO A 106 4.77 6.81 -7.76
C PRO A 106 5.11 7.76 -6.61
N LYS A 107 4.20 7.84 -5.64
CA LYS A 107 4.52 8.50 -4.36
C LYS A 107 5.69 7.77 -3.72
N ASN A 108 6.45 8.49 -2.90
CA ASN A 108 7.51 7.93 -2.07
C ASN A 108 7.15 8.17 -0.59
N PRO A 109 6.94 7.12 0.22
CA PRO A 109 6.94 5.70 -0.17
C PRO A 109 5.79 5.34 -1.12
N TYR A 110 6.00 4.29 -1.92
CA TYR A 110 4.95 3.65 -2.69
C TYR A 110 4.27 2.59 -1.82
N LEU A 111 2.99 2.79 -1.50
CA LEU A 111 2.22 1.87 -0.67
C LEU A 111 1.53 0.83 -1.54
N ILE A 112 1.71 -0.44 -1.19
CA ILE A 112 1.06 -1.58 -1.82
C ILE A 112 0.40 -2.43 -0.74
N SER A 113 -0.77 -2.97 -1.05
CA SER A 113 -1.55 -3.73 -0.08
C SER A 113 -2.34 -4.86 -0.70
N ASP A 114 -2.62 -5.87 0.11
CA ASP A 114 -3.66 -6.86 -0.14
C ASP A 114 -4.61 -6.95 1.07
N ALA A 115 -5.74 -7.62 0.92
CA ALA A 115 -6.71 -7.83 1.99
C ALA A 115 -7.00 -9.32 2.19
N VAL A 116 -7.04 -9.73 3.46
CA VAL A 116 -7.20 -11.12 3.87
C VAL A 116 -8.34 -11.27 4.88
N ASN A 117 -9.01 -12.42 4.86
CA ASN A 117 -10.12 -12.71 5.76
C ASN A 117 -9.65 -13.53 6.96
N THR A 118 -9.75 -12.95 8.16
CA THR A 118 -9.45 -13.60 9.43
C THR A 118 -10.68 -13.95 10.26
N ILE A 119 -11.90 -13.66 9.78
CA ILE A 119 -13.16 -13.94 10.51
C ILE A 119 -13.37 -15.43 10.74
N SER A 120 -13.01 -16.27 9.76
CA SER A 120 -13.20 -17.72 9.87
C SER A 120 -12.39 -18.34 11.01
N TYR A 121 -11.34 -17.66 11.49
CA TYR A 121 -10.49 -18.10 12.61
C TYR A 121 -10.31 -16.92 13.58
N PRO A 122 -11.37 -16.58 14.34
CA PRO A 122 -11.46 -15.33 15.08
C PRO A 122 -10.66 -15.31 16.39
N ASP A 123 -10.00 -16.41 16.74
CA ASP A 123 -9.14 -16.55 17.91
C ASP A 123 -7.99 -17.50 17.54
N GLY A 124 -6.79 -16.98 17.33
CA GLY A 124 -5.64 -17.78 16.88
C GLY A 124 -4.35 -16.98 16.65
N VAL A 125 -3.22 -17.67 16.66
CA VAL A 125 -1.92 -17.11 16.27
C VAL A 125 -1.80 -17.21 14.76
N TRP A 126 -1.28 -16.18 14.11
CA TRP A 126 -1.10 -16.12 12.66
C TRP A 126 0.35 -15.83 12.33
N THR A 127 0.83 -16.49 11.28
CA THR A 127 2.17 -16.29 10.75
C THR A 127 2.06 -15.71 9.35
N LEU A 128 2.66 -14.55 9.13
CA LEU A 128 2.89 -13.96 7.81
C LEU A 128 4.36 -14.16 7.46
N ALA A 129 4.65 -15.01 6.47
CA ALA A 129 5.97 -15.07 5.86
C ALA A 129 5.96 -14.25 4.57
N TRP A 130 6.95 -13.39 4.42
CA TRP A 130 7.07 -12.52 3.26
C TRP A 130 8.51 -12.44 2.79
N TYR A 131 8.66 -12.11 1.52
CA TYR A 131 9.90 -12.27 0.80
C TYR A 131 10.08 -11.09 -0.14
N VAL A 132 11.24 -10.45 -0.10
CA VAL A 132 11.66 -9.51 -1.14
C VAL A 132 12.48 -10.28 -2.15
N GLN A 133 11.93 -10.44 -3.34
CA GLN A 133 12.57 -11.14 -4.45
C GLN A 133 13.13 -10.14 -5.45
N TYR A 134 14.34 -10.40 -5.92
CA TYR A 134 15.01 -9.59 -6.93
C TYR A 134 15.87 -10.47 -7.84
N ASN A 135 16.08 -10.02 -9.06
CA ASN A 135 16.85 -10.76 -10.05
C ASN A 135 18.34 -10.43 -9.90
N GLY A 136 19.20 -11.46 -9.89
CA GLY A 136 20.60 -11.26 -10.21
C GLY A 136 20.78 -10.94 -11.69
N CYS A 137 21.79 -10.16 -12.10
CA CYS A 137 22.00 -9.72 -13.50
C CYS A 137 23.22 -10.37 -14.16
N ASN A 138 23.15 -11.70 -14.36
CA ASN A 138 24.07 -12.45 -15.21
C ASN A 138 23.31 -12.92 -16.46
N GLY A 139 23.36 -12.16 -17.56
CA GLY A 139 22.48 -12.29 -18.75
C GLY A 139 22.48 -13.59 -19.56
N LEU A 140 22.53 -14.77 -18.94
CA LEU A 140 22.47 -16.08 -19.58
C LEU A 140 21.67 -17.06 -18.67
N THR A 141 20.47 -17.46 -19.11
CA THR A 141 19.57 -18.51 -18.52
C THR A 141 18.80 -18.07 -17.26
N PRO A 142 17.73 -18.76 -16.79
CA PRO A 142 16.82 -18.20 -15.78
C PRO A 142 17.61 -17.99 -14.50
N GLN A 143 17.90 -16.72 -14.19
CA GLN A 143 18.77 -16.35 -13.08
C GLN A 143 18.28 -16.87 -11.74
N PRO A 144 19.17 -17.06 -10.75
CA PRO A 144 18.74 -17.18 -9.38
C PRO A 144 18.02 -15.89 -8.98
N THR A 145 16.71 -16.01 -8.70
CA THR A 145 15.97 -15.02 -7.93
C THR A 145 16.52 -15.05 -6.52
N HIS A 146 17.15 -13.96 -6.08
CA HIS A 146 17.52 -13.80 -4.67
C HIS A 146 16.26 -13.51 -3.86
N SER A 147 16.29 -13.90 -2.59
CA SER A 147 15.13 -13.79 -1.71
C SER A 147 15.57 -13.47 -0.30
N GLU A 148 15.25 -12.26 0.16
CA GLU A 148 15.33 -11.91 1.57
C GLU A 148 14.04 -12.34 2.25
N ASN A 149 14.15 -13.20 3.26
CA ASN A 149 13.00 -13.90 3.84
C ASN A 149 12.73 -13.40 5.26
N PHE A 150 11.46 -13.08 5.52
CA PHE A 150 11.02 -12.52 6.78
C PHE A 150 9.81 -13.28 7.30
N THR A 151 9.57 -13.15 8.59
CA THR A 151 8.39 -13.70 9.24
C THR A 151 7.90 -12.77 10.33
N THR A 152 6.61 -12.51 10.31
CA THR A 152 5.89 -11.75 11.33
C THR A 152 4.84 -12.67 11.93
N VAL A 153 4.83 -12.77 13.25
CA VAL A 153 3.80 -13.49 13.99
C VAL A 153 2.92 -12.47 14.68
N PHE A 154 1.60 -12.64 14.57
CA PHE A 154 0.60 -11.80 15.23
C PHE A 154 -0.55 -12.67 15.73
N THR A 155 -1.50 -12.09 16.47
CA THR A 155 -2.66 -12.82 16.98
C THR A 155 -3.94 -12.18 16.48
N VAL A 156 -4.95 -12.99 16.19
CA VAL A 156 -6.34 -12.56 16.01
C VAL A 156 -7.11 -13.03 17.23
N SER A 157 -7.91 -12.15 17.82
CA SER A 157 -8.82 -12.51 18.90
C SER A 157 -10.02 -11.60 18.92
N LYS A 158 -11.19 -12.09 19.35
CA LYS A 158 -12.40 -11.28 19.50
C LYS A 158 -12.24 -10.08 20.43
N SER A 159 -11.29 -10.12 21.37
CA SER A 159 -10.93 -9.00 22.25
C SER A 159 -9.73 -8.18 21.74
N GLY A 160 -9.23 -8.47 20.54
CA GLY A 160 -8.15 -7.74 19.91
C GLY A 160 -8.53 -6.31 19.53
N LYS A 161 -7.54 -5.48 19.26
CA LYS A 161 -7.79 -4.08 18.90
C LYS A 161 -8.32 -3.97 17.47
N ALA A 162 -9.08 -2.92 17.20
CA ALA A 162 -9.44 -2.57 15.83
C ALA A 162 -8.18 -2.29 15.00
N ILE A 163 -8.25 -2.57 13.70
CA ILE A 163 -7.18 -2.26 12.76
C ILE A 163 -7.09 -0.74 12.64
N ASP A 164 -5.90 -0.21 12.89
CA ASP A 164 -5.58 1.22 12.76
C ASP A 164 -4.22 1.34 12.05
N LEU A 165 -4.28 1.68 10.77
CA LEU A 165 -3.09 1.78 9.91
C LEU A 165 -2.25 3.02 10.22
N GLU A 166 -2.87 4.10 10.71
CA GLU A 166 -2.15 5.31 11.10
C GLU A 166 -1.32 5.02 12.35
N ALA A 167 -1.95 4.43 13.37
CA ALA A 167 -1.27 4.03 14.60
C ALA A 167 -0.16 3.00 14.36
N ALA A 168 -0.31 2.09 13.38
CA ALA A 168 0.71 1.11 13.01
C ALA A 168 2.01 1.73 12.46
N THR A 169 1.96 2.98 12.01
CA THR A 169 3.10 3.73 11.46
C THR A 169 3.47 4.96 12.29
N SER A 170 2.95 5.07 13.52
CA SER A 170 3.27 6.19 14.40
C SER A 170 4.75 6.20 14.78
N SER A 171 5.26 7.38 15.16
CA SER A 171 6.65 7.59 15.58
C SER A 171 7.10 6.68 16.71
N ASP A 172 6.16 6.24 17.55
CA ASP A 172 6.45 5.47 18.75
C ASP A 172 6.69 3.98 18.43
N VAL A 173 6.18 3.50 17.28
CA VAL A 173 6.22 2.08 16.92
C VAL A 173 6.94 1.79 15.61
N CYS A 174 7.08 2.77 14.71
CA CYS A 174 7.63 2.57 13.36
C CYS A 174 9.02 1.91 13.36
N GLY A 175 9.88 2.21 14.34
CA GLY A 175 11.24 1.65 14.44
C GLY A 175 11.30 0.14 14.68
N THR A 176 10.17 -0.50 14.99
CA THR A 176 10.07 -1.96 15.17
C THR A 176 9.48 -2.68 13.95
N ALA A 177 9.24 -1.96 12.84
CA ALA A 177 8.76 -2.59 11.62
C ALA A 177 9.86 -3.48 11.04
N GLN A 178 9.47 -4.63 10.49
CA GLN A 178 10.42 -5.43 9.73
C GLN A 178 10.64 -4.75 8.38
N ALA A 179 11.91 -4.53 8.05
CA ALA A 179 12.32 -3.76 6.89
C ALA A 179 13.55 -4.40 6.23
N GLN A 180 13.69 -4.15 4.93
CA GLN A 180 14.86 -4.55 4.14
C GLN A 180 15.29 -3.39 3.26
N ALA A 181 16.57 -3.04 3.33
CA ALA A 181 17.13 -1.97 2.52
C ALA A 181 18.29 -2.48 1.64
N PHE A 182 18.35 -1.99 0.41
CA PHE A 182 19.35 -2.32 -0.60
C PHE A 182 20.07 -1.05 -1.02
N ASN A 183 21.39 -1.02 -0.89
CA ASN A 183 22.21 0.11 -1.34
C ASN A 183 22.62 -0.12 -2.80
N ILE A 184 21.96 0.59 -3.71
CA ILE A 184 22.17 0.43 -5.15
C ILE A 184 23.22 1.43 -5.58
N THR A 185 24.36 0.94 -6.05
CA THR A 185 25.54 1.73 -6.44
C THR A 185 25.68 1.87 -7.96
N SER A 186 25.19 0.89 -8.73
CA SER A 186 25.27 0.87 -10.20
C SER A 186 23.93 0.41 -10.82
N PRO A 187 23.39 1.12 -11.84
CA PRO A 187 22.17 0.68 -12.51
C PRO A 187 22.53 -0.36 -13.58
N GLY A 188 22.05 -1.59 -13.42
CA GLY A 188 22.21 -2.66 -14.42
C GLY A 188 23.17 -3.80 -14.02
N GLU A 189 23.91 -3.64 -12.92
CA GLU A 189 24.63 -4.72 -12.26
C GLU A 189 23.83 -5.17 -11.02
N CYS A 190 22.69 -5.82 -11.28
CA CYS A 190 21.87 -6.40 -10.22
C CYS A 190 22.69 -7.48 -9.50
N ASP A 191 22.91 -7.25 -8.20
CA ASP A 191 23.79 -7.97 -7.25
C ASP A 191 25.07 -7.23 -6.86
N ASP A 192 25.44 -6.12 -7.53
CA ASP A 192 26.47 -5.21 -7.00
C ASP A 192 25.83 -4.19 -6.05
N PHE A 193 25.50 -4.67 -4.85
CA PHE A 193 25.06 -3.80 -3.77
C PHE A 193 26.26 -3.23 -3.03
N GLY A 194 26.17 -1.96 -2.68
CA GLY A 194 27.01 -1.40 -1.63
C GLY A 194 26.71 -2.06 -0.27
N PRO A 195 27.44 -1.68 0.78
CA PRO A 195 27.19 -2.19 2.13
C PRO A 195 25.71 -2.04 2.52
N SER A 196 25.16 -3.07 3.17
CA SER A 196 23.77 -3.09 3.63
C SER A 196 23.48 -1.82 4.46
N PRO A 197 22.60 -0.94 3.96
CA PRO A 197 22.32 0.32 4.64
C PRO A 197 21.43 0.07 5.85
N THR A 198 21.48 0.98 6.82
CA THR A 198 20.52 0.99 7.93
C THR A 198 19.12 1.30 7.39
N THR A 199 18.14 0.48 7.76
CA THR A 199 16.72 0.70 7.46
C THR A 199 16.17 1.90 8.23
N ASN A 200 15.26 2.65 7.62
CA ASN A 200 14.48 3.72 8.22
C ASN A 200 12.96 3.51 7.98
N PRO A 201 12.34 2.54 8.66
CA PRO A 201 10.90 2.27 8.51
C PRO A 201 10.01 3.45 8.95
N CYS A 202 10.55 4.35 9.79
CA CYS A 202 9.85 5.56 10.23
C CYS A 202 9.71 6.64 9.15
N ALA A 203 10.42 6.52 8.02
CA ALA A 203 10.18 7.38 6.87
C ALA A 203 8.89 7.00 6.11
N ALA A 204 8.34 5.81 6.37
CA ALA A 204 7.09 5.35 5.79
C ALA A 204 5.93 5.52 6.78
N THR A 205 5.04 6.45 6.46
CA THR A 205 3.84 6.75 7.26
C THR A 205 2.57 6.56 6.44
N ILE A 206 1.54 6.01 7.07
CA ILE A 206 0.18 5.97 6.52
C ILE A 206 -0.62 7.08 7.21
N ASP A 207 -0.97 8.12 6.47
CA ASP A 207 -1.90 9.15 6.94
C ASP A 207 -3.36 8.72 6.74
N SER A 208 -4.30 9.46 7.34
CA SER A 208 -5.73 9.22 7.21
C SER A 208 -6.26 9.13 5.77
N ALA A 209 -5.66 9.87 4.82
CA ALA A 209 -6.06 9.82 3.42
C ALA A 209 -5.59 8.51 2.78
N ALA A 210 -4.34 8.12 3.02
CA ALA A 210 -3.79 6.85 2.57
C ALA A 210 -4.53 5.66 3.20
N ALA A 211 -4.80 5.67 4.51
CA ALA A 211 -5.57 4.65 5.20
C ALA A 211 -6.99 4.49 4.60
N SER A 212 -7.63 5.61 4.27
CA SER A 212 -8.93 5.62 3.60
C SER A 212 -8.86 5.04 2.19
N SER A 213 -7.82 5.40 1.41
CA SER A 213 -7.61 4.85 0.07
C SER A 213 -7.33 3.34 0.08
N LEU A 214 -6.49 2.86 1.00
CA LEU A 214 -6.20 1.43 1.16
C LEU A 214 -7.47 0.66 1.56
N SER A 215 -8.28 1.21 2.47
CA SER A 215 -9.56 0.62 2.87
C SER A 215 -10.57 0.57 1.72
N ALA A 216 -10.59 1.61 0.86
CA ALA A 216 -11.46 1.64 -0.31
C ALA A 216 -10.98 0.63 -1.37
N TRP A 217 -9.67 0.57 -1.63
CA TRP A 217 -9.08 -0.41 -2.53
C TRP A 217 -9.38 -1.84 -2.08
N ALA A 218 -9.20 -2.14 -0.79
CA ALA A 218 -9.52 -3.44 -0.22
C ALA A 218 -10.99 -3.84 -0.41
N ARG A 219 -11.94 -2.90 -0.50
CA ARG A 219 -13.34 -3.21 -0.79
C ARG A 219 -13.60 -3.43 -2.28
N ASP A 220 -12.87 -2.74 -3.13
CA ASP A 220 -12.99 -2.84 -4.58
C ASP A 220 -12.35 -4.15 -5.09
N THR A 221 -11.20 -4.52 -4.54
CA THR A 221 -10.45 -5.73 -4.92
C THR A 221 -10.75 -6.93 -4.04
N GLY A 222 -11.30 -6.72 -2.83
CA GLY A 222 -11.57 -7.74 -1.82
C GLY A 222 -12.72 -8.68 -2.12
N ALA A 223 -13.01 -8.97 -3.39
CA ALA A 223 -13.64 -10.25 -3.72
C ALA A 223 -12.65 -11.36 -3.35
N ILE A 224 -12.68 -11.79 -2.09
CA ILE A 224 -11.84 -12.87 -1.58
C ILE A 224 -12.35 -14.16 -2.21
N CYS A 225 -11.81 -14.49 -3.38
CA CYS A 225 -12.07 -15.73 -4.07
C CYS A 225 -11.12 -16.78 -3.47
N SER A 226 -11.62 -17.61 -2.56
CA SER A 226 -10.86 -18.73 -2.02
C SER A 226 -10.70 -19.81 -3.11
N SER A 227 -9.52 -19.92 -3.72
CA SER A 227 -9.20 -20.99 -4.67
C SER A 227 -8.47 -22.13 -3.96
N TYR A 228 -9.23 -23.00 -3.29
CA TYR A 228 -8.68 -24.28 -2.79
C TYR A 228 -9.39 -25.52 -3.34
N SER A 229 -10.38 -25.35 -4.22
CA SER A 229 -10.91 -26.41 -5.07
C SER A 229 -11.53 -25.76 -6.32
N SER A 230 -11.81 -26.55 -7.36
CA SER A 230 -12.33 -26.13 -8.67
C SER A 230 -13.65 -25.34 -8.69
N ASN A 231 -14.17 -24.91 -7.53
CA ASN A 231 -15.27 -23.97 -7.38
C ASN A 231 -14.76 -22.64 -6.84
N LEU A 232 -14.68 -21.64 -7.71
CA LEU A 232 -14.35 -20.27 -7.36
C LEU A 232 -15.56 -19.64 -6.64
N THR A 233 -15.60 -19.68 -5.32
CA THR A 233 -16.56 -18.90 -4.53
C THR A 233 -15.90 -17.60 -4.10
N CYS A 234 -16.29 -16.51 -4.75
CA CYS A 234 -15.93 -15.16 -4.31
C CYS A 234 -16.93 -14.73 -3.24
N LEU A 235 -16.43 -14.36 -2.06
CA LEU A 235 -17.26 -13.77 -1.02
C LEU A 235 -17.69 -12.36 -1.46
N ASP A 236 -18.94 -12.00 -1.17
CA ASP A 236 -19.46 -10.66 -1.39
C ASP A 236 -18.59 -9.67 -0.59
N PRO A 237 -18.03 -8.62 -1.22
CA PRO A 237 -17.18 -7.65 -0.55
C PRO A 237 -17.96 -6.69 0.37
N ARG A 238 -19.17 -7.07 0.82
CA ARG A 238 -19.93 -6.33 1.82
C ARG A 238 -19.56 -6.78 3.23
N PRO A 239 -19.46 -5.84 4.19
CA PRO A 239 -19.15 -6.18 5.56
C PRO A 239 -20.22 -7.14 6.12
N PRO A 240 -19.80 -8.24 6.78
CA PRO A 240 -20.73 -9.08 7.52
C PRO A 240 -21.50 -8.26 8.56
N PRO A 241 -22.75 -8.65 8.90
CA PRO A 241 -23.54 -7.95 9.90
C PRO A 241 -22.78 -7.79 11.23
N GLY A 242 -22.68 -6.57 11.74
CA GLY A 242 -22.06 -6.26 13.03
C GLY A 242 -20.55 -5.99 13.01
N GLN A 243 -19.89 -6.02 11.85
CA GLN A 243 -18.47 -5.65 11.72
C GLN A 243 -18.31 -4.17 11.33
N PRO A 244 -17.54 -3.38 12.10
CA PRO A 244 -17.19 -2.03 11.69
C PRO A 244 -16.29 -2.07 10.46
N SER A 245 -16.52 -1.13 9.56
CA SER A 245 -15.61 -0.84 8.45
C SER A 245 -14.25 -0.42 9.03
N ALA A 246 -13.14 -0.99 8.54
CA ALA A 246 -11.77 -0.60 8.95
C ALA A 246 -11.46 0.91 8.77
N ALA A 247 -12.35 1.62 8.06
CA ALA A 247 -12.51 3.05 8.18
C ALA A 247 -13.98 3.32 8.58
N ASP A 248 -14.27 3.68 9.83
CA ASP A 248 -15.49 4.44 10.13
C ASP A 248 -15.09 5.92 10.06
N PRO A 249 -15.24 6.59 8.90
CA PRO A 249 -14.72 7.93 8.68
C PRO A 249 -15.71 8.95 9.25
N ARG A 250 -16.24 8.72 10.45
CA ARG A 250 -17.21 9.61 11.10
C ARG A 250 -16.64 10.97 11.46
N VAL A 251 -15.35 11.22 11.19
CA VAL A 251 -14.69 12.50 11.47
C VAL A 251 -14.32 13.31 10.21
N ALA A 252 -14.20 12.69 9.02
CA ALA A 252 -13.75 13.41 7.81
C ALA A 252 -14.88 14.10 7.02
N ALA A 253 -16.10 13.55 7.04
CA ALA A 253 -17.23 14.12 6.30
C ALA A 253 -17.79 15.41 6.94
N ALA A 254 -17.62 15.59 8.24
CA ALA A 254 -18.09 16.79 8.94
C ALA A 254 -17.22 18.01 8.59
N SER A 255 -15.89 17.84 8.52
CA SER A 255 -14.96 18.94 8.26
C SER A 255 -15.05 19.49 6.83
N THR A 256 -15.22 18.62 5.83
CA THR A 256 -15.36 19.06 4.43
C THR A 256 -16.68 19.80 4.18
N LEU A 257 -17.78 19.34 4.78
CA LEU A 257 -19.08 20.00 4.69
C LEU A 257 -19.07 21.39 5.36
N LEU A 258 -18.42 21.51 6.52
CA LEU A 258 -18.25 22.78 7.25
C LEU A 258 -17.41 23.79 6.46
N THR A 259 -16.34 23.34 5.78
CA THR A 259 -15.54 24.23 4.93
C THR A 259 -16.28 24.68 3.67
N LEU A 260 -17.11 23.82 3.07
CA LEU A 260 -17.92 24.18 1.89
C LEU A 260 -19.02 25.20 2.26
N LEU A 261 -19.66 25.02 3.41
CA LEU A 261 -20.68 25.95 3.92
C LEU A 261 -20.07 27.31 4.30
N ALA A 262 -18.87 27.33 4.88
CA ALA A 262 -18.16 28.57 5.18
C ALA A 262 -17.74 29.33 3.90
N ALA A 263 -17.27 28.61 2.88
CA ALA A 263 -16.92 29.20 1.58
C ALA A 263 -18.15 29.76 0.85
N LEU A 264 -19.30 29.06 0.88
CA LEU A 264 -20.56 29.57 0.33
C LEU A 264 -21.06 30.81 1.07
N GLY A 265 -20.96 30.82 2.40
CA GLY A 265 -21.35 31.98 3.21
C GLY A 265 -20.52 33.22 2.90
N ALA A 266 -19.21 33.08 2.72
CA ALA A 266 -18.33 34.18 2.33
C ALA A 266 -18.67 34.74 0.95
N LEU A 267 -19.00 33.87 -0.02
CA LEU A 267 -19.38 34.28 -1.39
C LEU A 267 -20.72 35.02 -1.46
N ILE A 268 -21.67 34.69 -0.59
CA ILE A 268 -22.98 35.38 -0.51
C ILE A 268 -22.84 36.78 0.11
N HIS A 269 -21.90 36.98 1.03
CA HIS A 269 -21.65 38.29 1.66
C HIS A 269 -20.82 39.26 0.81
N LEU A 270 -20.24 38.79 -0.30
CA LEU A 270 -19.41 39.57 -1.23
C LEU A 270 -20.14 39.95 -2.52
N ALA A 271 -21.43 39.60 -2.65
CA ALA A 271 -22.29 39.90 -3.79
C ALA A 271 -23.32 41.00 -3.50
#